data_AF-A0A3C1TH95-F1
#
_entry.id   AF-A0A3C1TH95-F1
#
_cell.length_a   1.000
_cell.length_b   1.000
_cell.length_c   1.000
_cell.angle_alpha   90.00
_cell.angle_beta   90.00
_cell.angle_gamma   90.00
#
_symmetry.space_group_name_H-M   'P 1'
#
loop_
_entity.id
_entity.type
_entity.pdbx_description
1 polymer ?
#
loop_
_entity_poly.entity_id
_entity_poly.type
_entity_poly.pdbx_seq_one_letter_code
_entity_poly.pdbx_strand_id
1 'polypeptide(L)' 'MQIRYTIEEIKKVYETGDSPVLVTCDDLEDYVCKHRHADKLFYEYLASEFLKLWQIPTPKTC' A
#
# COMPACT_ATOMS: atom_id res chain seq x y z
N MET A 1 -3.40 -12.39 2.40
CA MET A 1 -3.90 -11.18 1.72
C MET A 1 -5.42 -11.23 1.72
N GLN A 2 -6.07 -10.32 2.44
CA GLN A 2 -7.53 -10.20 2.45
C GLN A 2 -7.92 -9.09 1.47
N ILE A 3 -8.90 -9.34 0.60
CA ILE A 3 -9.44 -8.31 -0.29
C ILE A 3 -10.23 -7.31 0.56
N ARG A 4 -10.01 -6.03 0.32
CA ARG A 4 -10.68 -4.91 1.00
C ARG A 4 -11.41 -4.05 -0.01
N TYR A 5 -12.54 -3.50 0.41
CA TYR A 5 -13.32 -2.58 -0.41
C TYR A 5 -13.24 -1.17 0.14
N THR A 6 -13.07 -0.19 -0.75
CA THR A 6 -13.10 1.23 -0.40
C THR A 6 -14.52 1.63 -0.01
N ILE A 7 -14.67 2.41 1.07
CA ILE A 7 -15.99 2.90 1.53
C ILE A 7 -16.27 4.35 1.14
N GLU A 8 -15.31 5.00 0.48
CA GLU A 8 -15.36 6.39 0.04
C GLU A 8 -14.55 6.58 -1.26
N GLU A 9 -14.63 7.77 -1.84
CA GLU A 9 -13.80 8.16 -2.99
C GLU A 9 -12.32 8.33 -2.60
N ILE A 10 -11.45 8.49 -3.60
CA ILE A 10 -10.02 8.72 -3.38
C ILE A 10 -9.80 10.00 -2.56
N LYS A 11 -9.27 9.87 -1.34
CA LYS A 11 -8.93 11.00 -0.45
C LYS A 11 -7.83 11.87 -1.02
N LYS A 12 -6.81 11.23 -1.62
CA LYS A 12 -5.62 11.92 -2.09
C LYS A 12 -4.95 11.13 -3.20
N VAL A 13 -4.43 11.83 -4.19
CA VAL A 13 -3.47 11.32 -5.17
C VAL A 13 -2.10 11.89 -4.84
N TYR A 14 -1.07 11.05 -4.75
CA TYR A 14 0.31 11.48 -4.54
C TYR A 14 0.98 11.73 -5.89
N GLU A 15 1.42 12.97 -6.14
CA GLU A 15 2.12 13.36 -7.37
C GLU A 15 3.53 12.74 -7.44
N THR A 16 3.59 11.49 -7.88
CA THR A 16 4.82 10.71 -8.10
C THR A 16 4.73 9.97 -9.42
N GLY A 17 5.79 9.26 -9.84
CA GLY A 17 5.81 8.58 -11.16
C GLY A 17 4.67 7.57 -11.39
N ASP A 18 4.19 6.89 -10.34
CA ASP A 18 3.11 5.89 -10.44
C ASP A 18 1.76 6.41 -9.86
N SER A 19 1.67 7.69 -9.49
CA SER A 19 0.46 8.34 -8.91
C SER A 19 -0.34 7.51 -7.89
N PRO A 20 0.26 7.08 -6.75
CA PRO A 20 -0.44 6.34 -5.71
C PRO A 20 -1.66 7.07 -5.17
N VAL A 21 -2.66 6.33 -4.70
CA VAL A 21 -3.89 6.89 -4.13
C VAL A 21 -4.08 6.47 -2.68
N LEU A 22 -4.57 7.40 -1.86
CA LEU A 22 -5.00 7.16 -0.48
C LEU A 22 -6.51 6.90 -0.46
N VAL A 23 -6.93 5.82 0.19
CA VAL A 23 -8.34 5.41 0.33
C VAL A 23 -8.61 4.86 1.73
N THR A 24 -9.81 5.09 2.28
CA THR A 24 -10.30 4.32 3.45
C THR A 24 -11.04 3.06 3.01
N CYS A 25 -10.72 1.96 3.67
CA CYS A 25 -11.33 0.65 3.42
C CYS A 25 -12.40 0.28 4.47
N ASP A 26 -13.07 -0.86 4.26
CA ASP A 26 -14.13 -1.41 5.11
C ASP A 26 -13.74 -1.71 6.57
N ASP A 27 -12.44 -1.74 6.88
CA ASP A 27 -11.90 -1.87 8.23
C ASP A 27 -11.61 -0.51 8.90
N LEU A 28 -12.06 0.59 8.28
CA LEU A 28 -11.88 1.96 8.76
C LEU A 28 -10.43 2.43 8.81
N GLU A 29 -9.52 1.69 8.15
CA GLU A 29 -8.11 2.04 8.04
C GLU A 29 -7.79 2.69 6.68
N ASP A 30 -6.75 3.50 6.67
CA ASP A 30 -6.27 4.21 5.48
C ASP A 30 -5.15 3.44 4.78
N TYR A 31 -5.30 3.22 3.47
CA TYR A 31 -4.37 2.47 2.63
C TYR A 31 -3.84 3.32 1.49
N VAL A 32 -2.54 3.16 1.21
CA VAL A 32 -1.90 3.74 0.02
C VAL A 32 -1.77 2.67 -1.06
N CYS A 33 -2.58 2.79 -2.11
CA CYS A 33 -2.56 1.90 -3.27
C CYS A 33 -1.56 2.45 -4.31
N LYS A 34 -0.40 1.80 -4.44
CA LYS A 34 0.74 2.33 -5.23
C LYS A 34 0.86 1.82 -6.65
N HIS A 35 0.78 0.51 -6.85
CA HIS A 35 1.09 -0.10 -8.15
C HIS A 35 -0.12 -0.84 -8.70
N ARG A 36 -0.40 -0.64 -9.99
CA ARG A 36 -1.36 -1.46 -10.73
C ARG A 36 -0.78 -2.83 -11.10
N HIS A 37 0.55 -2.95 -11.14
CA HIS A 37 1.26 -4.15 -11.60
C HIS A 37 1.62 -5.06 -10.40
N ALA A 38 1.23 -6.33 -10.49
CA ALA A 38 1.37 -7.30 -9.40
C ALA A 38 2.83 -7.65 -9.07
N ASP A 39 3.73 -7.61 -10.06
CA ASP A 39 5.16 -7.83 -9.89
C ASP A 39 5.80 -6.74 -9.01
N LYS A 40 5.50 -5.46 -9.28
CA LYS A 40 5.97 -4.34 -8.45
C LYS A 40 5.47 -4.45 -7.00
N LEU A 41 4.20 -4.82 -6.80
CA LEU A 41 3.63 -5.07 -5.46
C LEU A 41 4.36 -6.19 -4.73
N PHE A 42 4.65 -7.29 -5.44
CA PHE A 42 5.38 -8.42 -4.86
C PHE A 42 6.80 -8.03 -4.43
N TYR A 43 7.52 -7.26 -5.25
CA TYR A 43 8.85 -6.77 -4.88
C TYR A 43 8.82 -5.81 -3.69
N GLU A 44 7.83 -4.93 -3.60
CA GLU A 44 7.66 -4.05 -2.45
C GLU A 44 7.38 -4.84 -1.16
N TYR A 45 6.50 -5.85 -1.24
CA TYR A 45 6.23 -6.73 -0.11
C TYR A 45 7.50 -7.47 0.34
N LEU A 46 8.21 -8.11 -0.60
CA LEU A 46 9.45 -8.84 -0.31
C LEU A 46 10.52 -7.93 0.31
N ALA A 47 10.69 -6.72 -0.22
CA ALA A 47 11.63 -5.75 0.32
C ALA A 47 11.23 -5.30 1.74
N SER A 48 9.94 -5.05 1.99
CA SER A 48 9.45 -4.68 3.32
C SER A 48 9.67 -5.79 4.34
N GLU A 49 9.39 -7.06 4.00
CA GLU A 49 9.66 -8.19 4.89
C GLU A 49 11.16 -8.32 5.20
N PHE A 50 12.03 -8.12 4.21
CA PHE A 50 13.48 -8.11 4.45
C PHE A 50 13.89 -6.96 5.38
N LEU A 51 13.36 -5.75 5.19
CA LEU A 51 13.66 -4.60 6.06
C LEU A 51 13.17 -4.81 7.50
N LYS A 52 12.06 -5.51 7.71
CA LYS A 52 11.59 -5.92 9.05
C LYS A 52 12.61 -6.79 9.78
N LEU A 53 13.26 -7.74 9.09
CA LEU A 53 14.32 -8.57 9.68
C LEU A 53 15.51 -7.74 10.16
N TRP A 54 15.80 -6.63 9.46
CA TRP A 54 16.86 -5.69 9.80
C TRP A 54 16.42 -4.62 10.79
N GLN A 55 15.17 -4.69 11.29
CA GLN A 55 14.56 -3.71 12.20
C GLN A 55 14.57 -2.28 11.63
N ILE A 56 14.55 -2.15 10.31
CA ILE A 56 14.44 -0.85 9.64
C ILE A 56 12.95 -0.46 9.61
N PRO A 57 12.58 0.71 10.15
CA PRO A 57 11.18 1.13 10.18
C PRO A 57 10.67 1.41 8.77
N THR A 58 9.64 0.66 8.36
CA THR A 58 8.90 0.88 7.11
C THR A 58 7.40 0.96 7.39
N PRO A 59 6.60 1.56 6.50
CA PRO A 59 5.14 1.44 6.55
C PRO A 59 4.71 -0.03 6.62
N LYS A 60 3.58 -0.30 7.29
CA LYS A 60 3.00 -1.65 7.31
C LYS A 60 2.55 -2.04 5.91
N THR A 61 2.95 -3.23 5.47
CA THR A 61 2.48 -3.89 4.25
C THR A 61 1.34 -4.85 4.58
N CYS A 62 0.45 -5.07 3.62
CA CYS A 62 -0.83 -5.78 3.78
C CYS A 62 -0.94 -6.95 2.80
#